data_AF-A0A945GKD2-F1
#
_entry.id   AF-A0A945GKD2-F1
#
_cell.length_a   1.000
_cell.length_b   1.000
_cell.length_c   1.000
_cell.angle_alpha   90.00
_cell.angle_beta   90.00
_cell.angle_gamma   90.00
#
_symmetry.space_group_name_H-M   'P 1'
#
loop_
_entity.id
_entity.type
_entity.pdbx_description
1 polymer ?
#
loop_
_entity_poly.entity_id
_entity_poly.type
_entity_poly.pdbx_seq_one_letter_code
_entity_poly.pdbx_strand_id
1 'polypeptide(L)'
;MSDSQVFDFKPRARGMVIGDIPWLARIADKARAKLADRIGDYIYPCPADQNFLKEVEMSGEEFLELVAGSADDDELIAKMKDHLAQKQKS
;
A
#
# COMPACT_ATOMS: atom_id res chain seq x y z
N MET A 1 -2.58 -25.30 25.42
CA MET A 1 -2.03 -23.95 25.25
C MET A 1 -2.31 -23.56 23.82
N SER A 2 -3.06 -22.48 23.65
CA SER A 2 -3.76 -22.10 22.43
C SER A 2 -2.83 -21.99 21.23
N ASP A 3 -3.20 -22.62 20.12
CA ASP A 3 -2.62 -22.35 18.80
C ASP A 3 -2.80 -20.87 18.50
N SER A 4 -1.75 -20.07 18.75
CA SER A 4 -1.64 -18.73 18.20
C SER A 4 -1.63 -18.88 16.69
N GLN A 5 -2.82 -18.81 16.08
CA GLN A 5 -2.98 -18.57 14.66
C GLN A 5 -2.40 -17.18 14.37
N VAL A 6 -1.08 -17.12 14.28
CA VAL A 6 -0.38 -16.02 13.63
C VAL A 6 -0.83 -16.14 12.19
N PHE A 7 -1.86 -15.37 11.82
CA PHE A 7 -2.21 -15.19 10.43
C PHE A 7 -1.00 -14.52 9.80
N ASP A 8 -0.15 -15.32 9.18
CA ASP A 8 1.00 -14.87 8.41
C ASP A 8 0.47 -13.91 7.34
N PHE A 9 0.49 -12.62 7.66
CA PHE A 9 0.11 -11.58 6.75
C PHE A 9 1.18 -11.54 5.66
N LYS A 10 0.94 -12.24 4.56
CA LYS A 10 1.87 -12.29 3.43
C LYS A 10 1.41 -11.31 2.36
N PRO A 11 2.11 -10.17 2.17
CA PRO A 11 1.75 -9.23 1.13
C PRO A 11 1.89 -9.87 -0.26
N ARG A 12 1.07 -9.43 -1.21
CA ARG A 12 1.06 -9.93 -2.59
C ARG A 12 2.45 -9.89 -3.25
N ALA A 13 2.60 -10.73 -4.28
CA ALA A 13 3.86 -10.93 -4.99
C ALA A 13 4.41 -9.62 -5.57
N ARG A 14 5.75 -9.48 -5.59
CA ARG A 14 6.45 -8.29 -6.11
C ARG A 14 6.10 -7.94 -7.56
N GLY A 15 5.68 -8.92 -8.36
CA GLY A 15 5.30 -8.73 -9.76
C GLY A 15 3.81 -8.44 -9.99
N MET A 16 2.99 -8.34 -8.93
CA MET A 16 1.57 -8.04 -9.08
C MET A 16 1.41 -6.53 -9.29
N VAL A 17 1.07 -6.17 -10.53
CA VAL A 17 0.74 -4.80 -10.94
C VAL A 17 -0.77 -4.64 -10.85
N ILE A 18 -1.23 -3.60 -10.18
CA ILE A 18 -2.65 -3.24 -10.13
C ILE A 18 -2.82 -1.83 -10.68
N GLY A 19 -3.79 -1.65 -11.57
CA GLY A 19 -4.09 -0.34 -12.15
C GLY A 19 -2.93 0.33 -12.88
N ASP A 20 -2.07 -0.46 -13.54
CA ASP A 20 -0.86 -0.01 -14.24
C ASP A 20 0.26 0.52 -13.32
N ILE A 21 0.11 0.37 -12.00
CA ILE A 21 1.07 0.85 -11.02
C ILE A 21 1.80 -0.36 -10.40
N PRO A 22 3.07 -0.58 -10.74
CA PRO A 22 3.86 -1.65 -10.13
C PRO A 22 4.05 -1.34 -8.64
N TRP A 23 4.24 -2.38 -7.83
CA TRP A 23 4.43 -2.26 -6.37
C TRP A 23 3.19 -1.83 -5.55
N LEU A 24 2.18 -1.22 -6.18
CA LEU A 24 0.99 -0.69 -5.49
C LEU A 24 0.25 -1.76 -4.66
N ALA A 25 0.03 -2.96 -5.21
CA ALA A 25 -0.65 -4.04 -4.50
C ALA A 25 0.08 -4.43 -3.20
N ARG A 26 1.41 -4.49 -3.27
CA ARG A 26 2.25 -4.92 -2.15
C ARG A 26 2.30 -3.87 -1.04
N ILE A 27 2.48 -2.61 -1.42
CA ILE A 27 2.51 -1.50 -0.46
C ILE A 27 1.12 -1.27 0.15
N ALA A 28 0.04 -1.44 -0.63
CA ALA A 28 -1.35 -1.37 -0.15
C ALA A 28 -1.65 -2.44 0.89
N ASP A 29 -1.27 -3.71 0.64
CA ASP A 29 -1.44 -4.77 1.62
C ASP A 29 -0.71 -4.41 2.93
N LYS A 30 0.56 -3.97 2.85
CA LYS A 30 1.33 -3.55 4.03
C LYS A 30 0.69 -2.39 4.76
N ALA A 31 0.19 -1.40 4.04
CA ALA A 31 -0.51 -0.25 4.60
C ALA A 31 -1.78 -0.70 5.33
N ARG A 32 -2.62 -1.56 4.70
CA ARG A 32 -3.80 -2.15 5.35
C ARG A 32 -3.43 -2.99 6.57
N ALA A 33 -2.31 -3.70 6.53
CA ALA A 33 -1.85 -4.47 7.68
C ALA A 33 -1.33 -3.59 8.81
N LYS A 34 -0.65 -2.48 8.51
CA LYS A 34 -0.24 -1.47 9.49
C LYS A 34 -1.45 -0.78 10.13
N LEU A 35 -2.45 -0.42 9.34
CA LEU A 35 -3.70 0.20 9.83
C LEU A 35 -4.49 -0.73 10.73
N ALA A 36 -4.51 -2.02 10.42
CA ALA A 36 -5.16 -3.05 11.23
C ALA A 36 -4.25 -3.63 12.33
N ASP A 37 -3.09 -3.01 12.59
CA ASP A 37 -2.09 -3.42 13.58
C ASP A 37 -1.70 -4.91 13.52
N ARG A 38 -1.77 -5.47 12.31
CA ARG A 38 -1.56 -6.90 11.98
C ARG A 38 -0.35 -7.13 11.08
N ILE A 39 0.53 -6.13 10.97
CA ILE A 39 1.68 -6.19 10.07
C ILE A 39 2.71 -7.25 10.51
N GLY A 40 2.67 -7.67 11.77
CA GLY A 40 3.55 -8.70 12.32
C GLY A 40 5.01 -8.28 12.18
N ASP A 41 5.81 -9.14 11.54
CA ASP A 41 7.25 -8.93 11.31
C ASP A 41 7.56 -8.05 10.08
N TYR A 42 6.55 -7.61 9.32
CA TYR A 42 6.78 -6.76 8.15
C TYR A 42 6.99 -5.30 8.56
N ILE A 43 7.97 -4.65 7.94
CA ILE A 43 8.25 -3.23 8.18
C ILE A 43 7.63 -2.38 7.05
N TYR A 44 6.87 -1.36 7.46
CA TYR A 44 6.39 -0.29 6.59
C TYR A 44 6.70 1.09 7.21
N PRO A 45 7.33 2.01 6.46
CA PRO A 45 7.80 1.88 5.07
C PRO A 45 9.19 1.21 4.95
N CYS A 46 9.37 0.26 4.04
CA CYS A 46 10.67 -0.33 3.65
C CYS A 46 11.40 0.56 2.61
N PRO A 47 12.73 0.50 2.42
CA PRO A 47 13.43 1.27 1.38
C PRO A 47 12.80 1.22 -0.01
N ALA A 48 12.27 0.06 -0.43
CA ALA A 48 11.56 -0.09 -1.69
C ALA A 48 10.20 0.65 -1.72
N ASP A 49 9.47 0.62 -0.60
CA ASP A 49 8.21 1.35 -0.47
C ASP A 49 8.47 2.86 -0.51
N GLN A 50 9.55 3.33 0.13
CA GLN A 50 9.96 4.73 0.08
C GLN A 50 10.33 5.19 -1.34
N ASN A 51 10.99 4.33 -2.13
CA ASN A 51 11.30 4.66 -3.53
C ASN A 51 10.02 4.80 -4.35
N PHE A 52 9.08 3.86 -4.22
CA PHE A 52 7.78 3.94 -4.86
C PHE A 52 7.03 5.23 -4.46
N LEU A 53 6.98 5.52 -3.16
CA LEU A 53 6.35 6.74 -2.63
C LEU A 53 6.99 8.02 -3.18
N LYS A 54 8.32 8.04 -3.37
CA LYS A 54 9.01 9.15 -4.03
C LYS A 54 8.65 9.28 -5.51
N GLU A 55 8.50 8.17 -6.24
CA GLU A 55 8.09 8.19 -7.66
C GLU A 55 6.70 8.78 -7.84
N VAL A 56 5.77 8.47 -6.92
CA VAL A 56 4.42 9.04 -6.92
C VAL A 56 4.32 10.38 -6.19
N GLU A 57 5.46 10.94 -5.76
CA GLU A 57 5.59 12.19 -4.98
C GLU A 57 4.63 12.27 -3.77
N MET A 58 4.53 11.17 -3.04
CA MET A 58 3.60 10.99 -1.93
C MET A 58 4.37 10.55 -0.68
N SER A 59 3.92 10.99 0.49
CA SER A 59 4.44 10.51 1.75
C SER A 59 3.81 9.15 2.12
N GLY A 60 4.51 8.37 2.95
CA GLY A 60 3.97 7.10 3.44
C GLY A 60 2.74 7.28 4.34
N GLU A 61 2.55 8.47 4.90
CA GLU A 61 1.38 8.86 5.70
C GLU A 61 0.18 9.18 4.81
N GLU A 62 0.36 10.01 3.77
CA GLU A 62 -0.69 10.26 2.76
C GLU A 62 -1.15 8.97 2.09
N PHE A 63 -0.21 8.06 1.80
CA PHE A 63 -0.55 6.75 1.27
C PHE A 63 -1.35 5.90 2.27
N LEU A 64 -1.03 5.97 3.56
CA LEU A 64 -1.82 5.29 4.60
C LEU A 64 -3.23 5.87 4.69
N GLU A 65 -3.41 7.18 4.57
CA GLU A 65 -4.73 7.82 4.57
C GLU A 65 -5.55 7.42 3.33
N LEU A 66 -4.92 7.37 2.15
CA LEU A 66 -5.54 6.88 0.92
C LEU A 66 -6.04 5.44 1.07
N VAL A 67 -5.18 4.57 1.62
CA VAL A 67 -5.51 3.17 1.89
C VAL A 67 -6.57 3.03 2.98
N ALA A 68 -6.53 3.85 4.04
CA ALA A 68 -7.53 3.86 5.10
C ALA A 68 -8.91 4.27 4.56
N GLY A 69 -8.94 5.19 3.61
CA GLY A 69 -10.16 5.63 2.95
C GLY A 69 -10.59 4.77 1.75
N SER A 70 -9.86 3.71 1.39
CA SER A 70 -10.23 2.81 0.27
C SER A 70 -10.48 1.40 0.79
N ALA A 71 -11.68 0.88 0.54
CA ALA A 71 -12.05 -0.47 0.95
C ALA A 71 -11.35 -1.52 0.07
N ASP A 72 -11.33 -1.26 -1.24
CA ASP A 72 -10.90 -2.22 -2.26
C ASP A 72 -9.74 -1.69 -3.11
N ASP A 73 -9.10 -2.58 -3.87
CA ASP A 73 -7.98 -2.22 -4.75
C ASP A 73 -8.41 -1.27 -5.86
N ASP A 74 -9.63 -1.40 -6.38
CA ASP A 74 -10.16 -0.54 -7.45
C ASP A 74 -10.31 0.91 -6.98
N GLU A 75 -10.80 1.14 -5.76
CA GLU A 75 -10.88 2.48 -5.16
C GLU A 75 -9.48 3.07 -4.94
N LEU A 76 -8.53 2.26 -4.46
CA LEU A 76 -7.16 2.72 -4.27
C LEU A 76 -6.53 3.10 -5.61
N ILE A 77 -6.72 2.29 -6.65
CA ILE A 77 -6.24 2.57 -8.02
C ILE A 77 -6.86 3.87 -8.53
N ALA A 78 -8.17 4.07 -8.35
CA ALA A 78 -8.86 5.29 -8.77
C ALA A 78 -8.26 6.53 -8.09
N LYS A 79 -8.10 6.50 -6.75
CA LYS A 79 -7.50 7.62 -6.02
C LYS A 79 -6.04 7.87 -6.38
N MET A 80 -5.26 6.80 -6.61
CA MET A 80 -3.88 6.92 -7.08
C MET A 80 -3.81 7.55 -8.47
N LYS A 81 -4.68 7.12 -9.39
CA LYS A 81 -4.77 7.69 -10.75
C LYS A 81 -5.19 9.15 -10.69
N ASP A 82 -6.16 9.51 -9.84
CA ASP A 82 -6.57 10.90 -9.64
C ASP A 82 -5.43 11.75 -9.08
N HIS A 83 -4.68 11.25 -8.10
CA HIS A 83 -3.52 11.94 -7.54
C HIS A 83 -2.44 12.19 -8.61
N LEU A 84 -2.09 11.16 -9.38
CA LEU A 84 -1.13 11.26 -10.49
C LEU A 84 -1.63 12.22 -11.59
N ALA A 85 -2.93 12.22 -11.88
CA ALA A 85 -3.53 13.13 -12.85
C ALA A 85 -3.54 14.60 -12.37
N GLN A 86 -3.74 14.84 -11.08
CA GLN A 86 -3.62 16.18 -10.48
C GLN A 86 -2.19 16.70 -10.57
N LYS A 87 -1.20 15.84 -10.28
CA LYS A 87 0.23 16.16 -10.36
C LYS A 87 0.68 16.48 -11.79
N GLN A 88 0.19 15.76 -12.81
CA GLN A 88 0.52 16.06 -14.21
C GLN A 88 -0.05 17.38 -14.73
N LYS A 89 -1.04 17.96 -14.05
CA LYS A 89 -1.68 19.23 -14.43
C LYS A 89 -1.09 20.47 -13.75
N SER A 90 -0.23 20.29 -12.75
CA SER A 90 0.39 21.39 -12.00
C SER A 90 1.81 21.69 -12.46
#